data_AF-A0A8J8G1I4-F1
#
_entry.id   AF-A0A8J8G1I4-F1
#
_cell.length_a   1.000
_cell.length_b   1.000
_cell.length_c   1.000
_cell.angle_alpha   90.00
_cell.angle_beta   90.00
_cell.angle_gamma   90.00
#
_symmetry.space_group_name_H-M   'P 1'
#
loop_
_entity.id
_entity.type
_entity.pdbx_description
1 polymer ?
#
loop_
_entity_poly.entity_id
_entity_poly.type
_entity_poly.pdbx_seq_one_letter_code
_entity_poly.pdbx_strand_id
1 'polypeptide(L)'
;MNEVNEQEVLAKIRTLLALERNYLAEERTTMAEFRNGLALTVIGPTMSTIIAYILSVFTVEKSILLDLLNFAFFSILTIVGIWISFRSQSKLRIIKKKKATIKKRTNEISKSSKEIYNLLCDCIEE
;
A
#
# COMPACT_ATOMS: atom_id res chain seq x y z
N MET A 1 18.86 41.72 -2.88
CA MET A 1 18.20 41.03 -1.75
C MET A 1 17.05 40.11 -2.20
N ASN A 2 16.90 39.81 -3.50
CA ASN A 2 15.84 38.91 -4.02
C ASN A 2 16.28 37.44 -4.16
N GLU A 3 17.54 37.16 -4.55
CA GLU A 3 18.00 35.78 -4.81
C GLU A 3 17.91 34.85 -3.60
N VAL A 4 18.17 35.36 -2.39
CA VAL A 4 18.09 34.54 -1.16
C VAL A 4 16.66 34.07 -0.88
N ASN A 5 15.67 34.89 -1.25
CA ASN A 5 14.26 34.59 -1.03
C ASN A 5 13.74 33.56 -2.05
N GLU A 6 14.18 33.67 -3.31
CA GLU A 6 13.86 32.69 -4.37
C GLU A 6 14.47 31.31 -4.09
N GLN A 7 15.73 31.26 -3.62
CA GLN A 7 16.38 30.00 -3.25
C GLN A 7 15.68 29.32 -2.07
N GLU A 8 15.25 30.08 -1.07
CA GLU A 8 14.51 29.56 0.08
C GLU A 8 13.14 29.01 -0.35
N VAL A 9 12.44 29.72 -1.23
CA VAL A 9 11.17 29.30 -1.82
C VAL A 9 11.34 28.00 -2.61
N LEU A 10 12.35 27.91 -3.48
CA LEU A 10 12.62 26.73 -4.27
C LEU A 10 12.97 25.52 -3.39
N ALA A 11 13.72 25.73 -2.31
CA ALA A 11 14.02 24.70 -1.32
C ALA A 11 12.75 24.19 -0.62
N LYS A 12 11.80 25.07 -0.28
CA LYS A 12 10.48 24.69 0.28
C LYS A 12 9.64 23.87 -0.70
N ILE A 13 9.62 24.25 -1.98
CA ILE A 13 8.90 23.50 -3.02
C ILE A 13 9.49 22.10 -3.20
N ARG A 14 10.83 21.99 -3.29
CA ARG A 14 11.52 20.69 -3.43
C ARG A 14 11.25 19.77 -2.25
N THR A 15 11.24 20.30 -1.03
CA THR A 15 10.94 19.50 0.17
C THR A 15 9.48 19.06 0.22
N LEU A 16 8.52 19.89 -0.21
CA LEU A 16 7.12 19.48 -0.36
C LEU A 16 6.96 18.35 -1.39
N LEU A 17 7.52 18.52 -2.59
CA LEU A 17 7.47 17.51 -3.65
C LEU A 17 8.11 16.19 -3.22
N ALA A 18 9.25 16.25 -2.53
CA ALA A 18 9.89 15.05 -1.98
C ALA A 18 8.98 14.34 -0.96
N LEU A 19 8.27 15.10 -0.13
CA LEU A 19 7.36 14.57 0.88
C LEU A 19 6.11 13.95 0.25
N GLU A 20 5.58 14.53 -0.83
CA GLU A 20 4.49 13.94 -1.62
C GLU A 20 4.91 12.65 -2.33
N ARG A 21 6.11 12.62 -2.94
CA ARG A 21 6.66 11.41 -3.55
C ARG A 21 6.84 10.28 -2.54
N ASN A 22 7.38 10.58 -1.36
CA ASN A 22 7.50 9.61 -0.27
C ASN A 22 6.14 9.09 0.19
N TYR A 23 5.14 9.98 0.30
CA TYR A 23 3.77 9.60 0.63
C TYR A 23 3.17 8.63 -0.39
N LEU A 24 3.28 8.95 -1.68
CA LEU A 24 2.77 8.09 -2.76
C LEU A 24 3.50 6.74 -2.81
N ALA A 25 4.80 6.72 -2.53
CA ALA A 25 5.55 5.47 -2.42
C ALA A 25 5.07 4.61 -1.24
N GLU A 26 4.85 5.20 -0.07
CA GLU A 26 4.31 4.52 1.13
C GLU A 26 2.88 3.98 0.90
N GLU A 27 2.05 4.73 0.17
CA GLU A 27 0.70 4.30 -0.20
C GLU A 27 0.75 3.08 -1.15
N ARG A 28 1.61 3.12 -2.18
CA ARG A 28 1.76 2.03 -3.15
C ARG A 28 2.27 0.74 -2.49
N THR A 29 3.27 0.83 -1.61
CA THR A 29 3.79 -0.34 -0.89
C THR A 29 2.73 -0.95 0.02
N THR A 30 1.98 -0.10 0.74
CA THR A 30 0.90 -0.57 1.62
C THR A 30 -0.24 -1.22 0.82
N MET A 31 -0.63 -0.65 -0.33
CA MET A 31 -1.61 -1.28 -1.23
C MET A 31 -1.11 -2.62 -1.80
N ALA A 32 0.18 -2.74 -2.12
CA ALA A 32 0.77 -4.00 -2.54
C ALA A 32 0.72 -5.06 -1.42
N GLU A 33 1.04 -4.68 -0.17
CA GLU A 33 0.90 -5.55 1.00
C GLU A 33 -0.56 -6.01 1.18
N PHE A 34 -1.53 -5.10 1.02
CA PHE A 34 -2.96 -5.42 1.11
C PHE A 34 -3.37 -6.44 0.05
N ARG A 35 -2.98 -6.19 -1.21
CA ARG A 35 -3.28 -7.09 -2.33
C ARG A 35 -2.69 -8.48 -2.12
N ASN A 36 -1.46 -8.57 -1.61
CA ASN A 36 -0.81 -9.84 -1.33
C ASN A 36 -1.50 -10.60 -0.19
N GLY A 37 -1.90 -9.91 0.89
CA GLY A 37 -2.68 -10.54 1.96
C GLY A 37 -4.03 -11.06 1.48
N LEU A 38 -4.71 -10.30 0.61
CA LEU A 38 -6.00 -10.71 0.04
C LEU A 38 -5.84 -11.90 -0.91
N ALA A 39 -4.81 -11.88 -1.77
CA ALA A 39 -4.48 -12.98 -2.66
C ALA A 39 -4.19 -14.26 -1.86
N LEU A 40 -3.43 -14.18 -0.77
CA LEU A 40 -3.14 -15.35 0.09
C LEU A 40 -4.41 -15.93 0.72
N THR A 41 -5.36 -15.06 1.09
CA THR A 41 -6.65 -15.46 1.67
C THR A 41 -7.51 -16.24 0.66
N VAL A 42 -7.46 -15.86 -0.63
CA VAL A 42 -8.22 -16.52 -1.71
C VAL A 42 -7.52 -17.79 -2.21
N ILE A 43 -6.20 -17.73 -2.42
CA ILE A 43 -5.44 -18.85 -2.98
C ILE A 43 -5.39 -20.02 -1.99
N GLY A 44 -5.32 -19.76 -0.68
CA GLY A 44 -5.18 -20.80 0.34
C GLY A 44 -6.27 -21.90 0.25
N PRO A 45 -7.57 -21.56 0.41
CA PRO A 45 -8.65 -22.55 0.33
C PRO A 45 -8.76 -23.16 -1.06
N THR A 46 -8.58 -22.36 -2.10
CA THR A 46 -8.70 -22.82 -3.50
C THR A 46 -7.66 -23.90 -3.80
N MET A 47 -6.40 -23.67 -3.43
CA MET A 47 -5.34 -24.66 -3.59
C MET A 47 -5.58 -25.91 -2.73
N SER A 48 -6.05 -25.74 -1.48
CA SER A 48 -6.41 -26.87 -0.62
C SER A 48 -7.45 -27.79 -1.27
N THR A 49 -8.51 -27.22 -1.85
CA THR A 49 -9.57 -27.99 -2.53
C THR A 49 -9.07 -28.69 -3.79
N ILE A 50 -8.21 -28.04 -4.59
CA ILE A 50 -7.62 -28.64 -5.79
C ILE A 50 -6.73 -29.82 -5.42
N ILE A 51 -5.89 -29.67 -4.40
CA ILE A 51 -4.99 -30.73 -3.94
C ILE A 51 -5.79 -31.91 -3.40
N ALA A 52 -6.81 -31.65 -2.57
CA ALA A 52 -7.69 -32.70 -2.06
C ALA A 52 -8.43 -33.45 -3.19
N TYR A 53 -8.87 -32.73 -4.22
CA TYR A 53 -9.51 -33.33 -5.39
C TYR A 53 -8.54 -34.24 -6.17
N ILE A 54 -7.32 -33.79 -6.44
CA ILE A 54 -6.30 -34.57 -7.16
C ILE A 54 -5.96 -35.85 -6.38
N LEU A 55 -5.76 -35.76 -5.06
CA LEU A 55 -5.49 -36.91 -4.20
C LEU A 55 -6.65 -37.92 -4.24
N SER A 56 -7.90 -37.43 -4.26
CA SER A 56 -9.07 -38.30 -4.37
C SER A 56 -9.15 -39.02 -5.72
N VAL A 57 -8.75 -38.39 -6.82
CA VAL A 57 -8.78 -39.01 -8.16
C VAL A 57 -7.68 -40.07 -8.32
N PHE A 58 -6.51 -39.86 -7.74
CA PHE A 58 -5.38 -40.78 -7.87
C PHE A 58 -5.49 -42.06 -7.02
N THR A 59 -6.57 -42.26 -6.26
CA THR A 59 -6.80 -43.44 -5.42
C THR A 59 -5.60 -43.82 -4.52
N VAL A 60 -4.77 -42.83 -4.16
CA VAL A 60 -3.83 -42.99 -3.06
C VAL A 60 -4.68 -43.34 -1.85
N GLU A 61 -4.41 -44.46 -1.18
CA GLU A 61 -5.14 -44.88 0.02
C GLU A 61 -5.47 -43.64 0.87
N LYS A 62 -6.76 -43.42 1.12
CA LYS A 62 -7.32 -42.23 1.80
C LYS A 62 -6.54 -41.98 3.09
N SER A 63 -5.46 -41.23 2.96
CA SER A 63 -4.58 -40.90 4.06
C SER A 63 -5.22 -39.69 4.71
N ILE A 64 -6.16 -39.96 5.63
CA ILE A 64 -6.86 -38.95 6.42
C ILE A 64 -5.84 -37.95 7.02
N LEU A 65 -4.63 -38.43 7.36
CA LEU A 65 -3.50 -37.61 7.78
C LEU A 65 -3.05 -36.57 6.73
N LEU A 66 -2.93 -36.95 5.45
CA LEU A 66 -2.51 -36.04 4.39
C LEU A 66 -3.57 -34.96 4.14
N ASP A 67 -4.85 -35.34 4.13
CA ASP A 67 -5.95 -34.37 3.99
C ASP A 67 -6.00 -33.42 5.19
N LEU A 68 -5.85 -33.94 6.41
CA LEU A 68 -5.83 -33.12 7.63
C LEU A 68 -4.65 -32.15 7.64
N LEU A 69 -3.46 -32.61 7.22
CA LEU A 69 -2.26 -31.77 7.12
C LEU A 69 -2.45 -30.67 6.07
N ASN A 70 -3.01 -31.01 4.91
CA ASN A 70 -3.31 -30.08 3.82
C ASN A 70 -4.28 -28.99 4.30
N PHE A 71 -5.40 -29.37 4.91
CA PHE A 71 -6.37 -28.41 5.46
C PHE A 71 -5.76 -27.55 6.57
N ALA A 72 -4.99 -28.13 7.49
CA ALA A 72 -4.35 -27.39 8.57
C ALA A 72 -3.36 -26.35 8.03
N PHE A 73 -2.51 -26.73 7.08
CA PHE A 73 -1.52 -25.84 6.47
C PHE A 73 -2.18 -24.66 5.73
N PHE A 74 -3.17 -24.94 4.89
CA PHE A 74 -3.86 -23.88 4.15
C PHE A 74 -4.73 -23.00 5.07
N SER A 75 -5.33 -23.56 6.12
CA SER A 75 -6.02 -22.79 7.16
C SER A 75 -5.08 -21.77 7.82
N ILE A 76 -3.87 -22.19 8.23
CA ILE A 76 -2.86 -21.29 8.78
C ILE A 76 -2.50 -20.18 7.78
N LEU A 77 -2.27 -20.53 6.50
CA LEU A 77 -1.98 -19.54 5.46
C LEU A 77 -3.11 -18.52 5.28
N THR A 78 -4.38 -18.94 5.36
CA THR A 78 -5.50 -18.01 5.28
C THR A 78 -5.57 -17.06 6.47
N ILE A 79 -5.32 -17.56 7.68
CA ILE A 79 -5.30 -16.73 8.90
C ILE A 79 -4.18 -15.68 8.78
N VAL A 80 -3.01 -16.08 8.30
CA VAL A 80 -1.89 -15.17 8.03
C VAL A 80 -2.25 -14.14 6.95
N GLY A 81 -2.91 -14.56 5.87
CA GLY A 81 -3.39 -13.66 4.80
C GLY A 81 -4.39 -12.62 5.30
N ILE A 82 -5.34 -13.03 6.13
CA ILE A 82 -6.33 -12.14 6.77
C ILE A 82 -5.63 -11.16 7.70
N TRP A 83 -4.68 -11.63 8.52
CA TRP A 83 -3.89 -10.79 9.41
C TRP A 83 -3.10 -9.71 8.65
N ILE A 84 -2.39 -10.08 7.59
CA ILE A 84 -1.62 -9.14 6.75
C ILE A 84 -2.56 -8.12 6.11
N SER A 85 -3.70 -8.56 5.58
CA SER A 85 -4.71 -7.67 4.98
C SER A 85 -5.24 -6.64 5.97
N PHE A 86 -5.56 -7.09 7.20
CA PHE A 86 -6.07 -6.22 8.25
C PHE A 86 -5.01 -5.23 8.76
N ARG A 87 -3.76 -5.69 8.92
CA ARG A 87 -2.63 -4.85 9.30
C ARG A 87 -2.38 -3.76 8.25
N SER A 88 -2.39 -4.12 6.96
CA SER A 88 -2.20 -3.16 5.87
C SER A 88 -3.34 -2.13 5.81
N GLN A 89 -4.60 -2.53 5.97
CA GLN A 89 -5.74 -1.63 6.07
C GLN A 89 -5.56 -0.60 7.19
N SER A 90 -5.04 -1.03 8.34
CA SER A 90 -4.77 -0.15 9.47
C SER A 90 -3.67 0.87 9.15
N LYS A 91 -2.57 0.45 8.51
CA LYS A 91 -1.52 1.36 8.02
C LYS A 91 -2.07 2.38 7.01
N LEU A 92 -2.92 1.93 6.08
CA LEU A 92 -3.51 2.78 5.04
C LEU A 92 -4.35 3.92 5.64
N ARG A 93 -5.05 3.68 6.76
CA ARG A 93 -5.78 4.74 7.48
C ARG A 93 -4.85 5.83 8.03
N ILE A 94 -3.68 5.44 8.54
CA ILE A 94 -2.68 6.39 9.05
C ILE A 94 -2.09 7.20 7.88
N ILE A 95 -1.76 6.53 6.78
CA ILE A 95 -1.26 7.15 5.56
C ILE A 95 -2.28 8.18 5.03
N LYS A 96 -3.57 7.82 4.92
CA LYS A 96 -4.63 8.76 4.51
C LYS A 96 -4.69 10.04 5.37
N LYS A 97 -4.41 9.96 6.67
CA LYS A 97 -4.29 11.16 7.52
C LYS A 97 -3.10 12.03 7.15
N LYS A 98 -1.95 11.44 6.81
CA LYS A 98 -0.76 12.18 6.33
C LYS A 98 -1.10 13.01 5.09
N LYS A 99 -1.91 12.49 4.16
CA LYS A 99 -2.37 13.22 2.95
C LYS A 99 -3.02 14.56 3.29
N ALA A 100 -3.89 14.60 4.32
CA ALA A 100 -4.56 15.83 4.73
C ALA A 100 -3.56 16.87 5.25
N THR A 101 -2.56 16.43 6.03
CA THR A 101 -1.48 17.30 6.51
C THR A 101 -0.65 17.87 5.37
N ILE A 102 -0.30 17.05 4.38
CA ILE A 102 0.44 17.49 3.19
C ILE A 102 -0.37 18.54 2.44
N LYS A 103 -1.64 18.24 2.14
CA LYS A 103 -2.55 19.18 1.46
C LYS A 103 -2.70 20.51 2.21
N LYS A 104 -2.74 20.48 3.54
CA LYS A 104 -2.80 21.70 4.37
C LYS A 104 -1.53 22.54 4.18
N ARG A 105 -0.34 21.93 4.24
CA ARG A 105 0.94 22.63 4.04
C ARG A 105 1.06 23.20 2.62
N THR A 106 0.63 22.46 1.61
CA THR A 106 0.60 22.95 0.22
C THR A 106 -0.30 24.17 0.09
N ASN A 107 -1.49 24.15 0.72
CA ASN A 107 -2.39 25.30 0.73
C ASN A 107 -1.84 26.51 1.51
N GLU A 108 -1.16 26.29 2.64
CA GLU A 108 -0.50 27.36 3.40
C GLU A 108 0.59 28.03 2.59
N ILE A 109 1.41 27.24 1.89
CA ILE A 109 2.51 27.73 1.05
C ILE A 109 1.96 28.45 -0.20
N SER A 110 0.91 27.92 -0.83
CA SER A 110 0.21 28.58 -1.95
C SER A 110 -0.40 29.93 -1.56
N LYS A 111 -0.95 30.06 -0.34
CA LYS A 111 -1.49 31.33 0.17
C LYS A 111 -0.40 32.31 0.58
N SER A 112 0.72 31.80 1.08
CA SER A 112 1.86 32.59 1.54
C SER A 112 2.65 33.23 0.41
N SER A 113 2.66 32.65 -0.79
CA SER A 113 3.41 33.20 -1.92
C SER A 113 2.68 32.96 -3.25
N LYS A 114 2.29 34.08 -3.89
CA LYS A 114 1.68 34.10 -5.22
C LYS A 114 2.64 33.59 -6.31
N GLU A 115 3.94 33.76 -6.08
CA GLU A 115 5.02 33.31 -6.97
C GLU A 115 5.17 31.79 -6.96
N ILE A 116 4.97 31.15 -5.79
CA ILE A 116 4.95 29.68 -5.65
C ILE A 116 3.75 29.07 -6.36
N TYR A 117 2.59 29.74 -6.31
CA TYR A 117 1.39 29.27 -7.00
C TYR A 117 1.60 29.24 -8.52
N ASN A 118 2.21 30.28 -9.09
CA ASN A 118 2.52 30.33 -10.52
C ASN A 118 3.54 29.22 -10.90
N LEU A 119 4.63 29.06 -10.13
CA LEU A 119 5.61 27.99 -10.37
C LEU A 119 5.01 26.57 -10.27
N LEU A 120 4.06 26.35 -9.35
CA LEU A 120 3.35 25.08 -9.25
C LEU A 120 2.40 24.84 -10.43
N CYS A 121 1.74 25.88 -10.95
CA CYS A 121 0.92 25.76 -12.16
C CYS A 121 1.79 25.42 -13.37
N ASP A 122 2.93 26.11 -13.53
CA ASP A 122 3.87 25.85 -14.62
C ASP A 122 4.40 24.39 -14.59
N CYS A 123 4.71 23.84 -13.41
CA CYS A 123 5.13 22.44 -13.28
C CYS A 123 4.02 21.38 -13.47
N ILE A 124 2.74 21.77 -13.49
CA ILE A 124 1.60 20.86 -13.68
C ILE A 124 1.08 20.89 -15.13
N GLU A 125 1.29 21.99 -15.85
CA GLU A 125 0.87 22.18 -17.25
C GLU A 125 1.84 21.63 -18.31
N GLU A 126 3.01 21.12 -17.89
CA GLU A 126 4.01 20.44 -18.74
C GLU A 126 3.85 18.91 -18.70
#